data_AF-A0A1E7WJQ2-F1
#
_entry.id   AF-A0A1E7WJQ2-F1
#
_cell.length_a   1.000
_cell.length_b   1.000
_cell.length_c   1.000
_cell.angle_alpha   90.00
_cell.angle_beta   90.00
_cell.angle_gamma   90.00
#
_symmetry.space_group_name_H-M   'P 1'
#
loop_
_entity.id
_entity.type
_entity.pdbx_description
1 polymer ?
#
loop_
_entity_poly.entity_id
_entity_poly.type
_entity_poly.pdbx_seq_one_letter_code
_entity_poly.pdbx_strand_id
1 'polypeptide(L)'
;MAITLSAPGTPADTDQDSILTSKGVAALLGISISTAQLWMENGNLPSWKTPGGHRRVQLSSVRRLQQRLAHDAGEPEVVPLSGAALTPAEAQRLAAVDRSGLRERAIGPIFDPLTWLAATVTTAPIALLTLLTQSQQLFLSRQGVALTGTPRDWAFCNYTIAQDDLFFVTDTLDDPRFRDNPLVTGAPHIRFYAGVPLIDADGFKLGSLCVIDTEPRRLTGQQARALRELGGIACREIRQQR
;
A
#
# COMPACT_ATOMS: atom_id res chain seq x y z
N MET A 1 63.57 -14.39 26.22
CA MET A 1 63.30 -13.56 27.43
C MET A 1 63.26 -12.11 26.96
N ALA A 2 62.22 -11.29 27.07
CA ALA A 2 60.90 -11.39 27.69
C ALA A 2 59.90 -10.70 26.73
N ILE A 3 58.65 -11.16 26.77
CA ILE A 3 57.54 -10.75 25.91
C ILE A 3 56.83 -9.59 26.59
N THR A 4 56.80 -8.41 25.95
CA THR A 4 55.94 -7.29 26.37
C THR A 4 54.60 -7.42 25.64
N LEU A 5 53.60 -7.98 26.31
CA LEU A 5 52.20 -7.97 25.86
C LEU A 5 51.55 -6.67 26.33
N SER A 6 51.37 -5.72 25.41
CA SER A 6 50.42 -4.62 25.58
C SER A 6 49.00 -5.20 25.72
N ALA A 7 48.31 -4.82 26.78
CA ALA A 7 46.91 -5.15 26.99
C ALA A 7 46.04 -4.51 25.88
N PRO A 8 44.99 -5.21 25.41
CA PRO A 8 44.06 -4.65 24.44
C PRO A 8 43.24 -3.53 25.08
N GLY A 9 43.15 -2.41 24.35
CA GLY A 9 42.39 -1.25 24.77
C GLY A 9 40.93 -1.57 25.06
N THR A 10 40.45 -1.06 26.19
CA THR A 10 39.03 -0.90 26.49
C THR A 10 38.40 -0.03 25.40
N PRO A 11 37.37 -0.47 24.66
CA PRO A 11 36.54 0.46 23.92
C PRO A 11 35.56 1.07 24.93
N ALA A 12 35.99 2.15 25.57
CA ALA A 12 35.05 3.12 26.11
C ALA A 12 34.56 3.98 24.94
N ASP A 13 33.52 3.50 24.25
CA ASP A 13 32.67 4.39 23.47
C ASP A 13 31.25 4.28 24.01
N THR A 14 30.86 5.34 24.72
CA THR A 14 29.54 5.49 25.32
C THR A 14 28.63 5.96 24.22
N ASP A 15 28.15 5.04 23.38
CA ASP A 15 27.28 5.39 22.25
C ASP A 15 25.97 5.95 22.80
N GLN A 16 25.77 7.26 22.60
CA GLN A 16 24.65 8.03 23.11
C GLN A 16 23.40 7.63 22.30
N ASP A 17 22.73 6.56 22.73
CA ASP A 17 21.53 6.04 22.04
C ASP A 17 20.43 7.11 22.02
N SER A 18 20.29 7.76 20.87
CA SER A 18 19.47 8.95 20.70
C SER A 18 17.99 8.63 20.93
N ILE A 19 17.32 9.47 21.72
CA ILE A 19 15.92 9.28 22.09
C ILE A 19 15.01 9.94 21.06
N LEU A 20 14.07 9.17 20.51
CA LEU A 20 13.12 9.63 19.51
C LEU A 20 11.72 9.85 20.08
N THR A 21 11.03 10.82 19.49
CA THR A 21 9.57 11.03 19.66
C THR A 21 8.79 10.14 18.70
N SER A 22 7.47 10.02 18.86
CA SER A 22 6.62 9.35 17.86
C SER A 22 6.77 9.92 16.46
N LYS A 23 6.97 11.25 16.34
CA LYS A 23 7.27 11.90 15.06
C LYS A 23 8.64 11.50 14.51
N GLY A 24 9.66 11.40 15.38
CA GLY A 24 11.00 10.97 14.98
C GLY A 24 11.03 9.50 14.52
N VAL A 25 10.32 8.63 15.23
CA VAL A 25 10.15 7.22 14.84
C VAL A 25 9.43 7.11 13.49
N ALA A 26 8.32 7.84 13.33
CA ALA A 26 7.54 7.87 12.09
C ALA A 26 8.40 8.30 10.89
N ALA A 27 9.18 9.36 11.04
CA ALA A 27 10.08 9.84 9.99
C ALA A 27 11.18 8.82 9.65
N LEU A 28 11.73 8.13 10.65
CA LEU A 28 12.82 7.17 10.45
C LEU A 28 12.37 5.85 9.81
N LEU A 29 11.14 5.43 10.09
CA LEU A 29 10.55 4.20 9.56
C LEU A 29 9.68 4.43 8.31
N GLY A 30 9.48 5.69 7.89
CA GLY A 30 8.61 6.02 6.75
C GLY A 30 7.12 5.73 6.99
N ILE A 31 6.67 5.72 8.24
CA ILE A 31 5.29 5.42 8.64
C ILE A 31 4.58 6.66 9.20
N SER A 32 3.26 6.61 9.40
CA SER A 32 2.53 7.70 10.04
C SER A 32 2.84 7.80 11.55
N ILE A 33 2.66 8.99 12.13
CA ILE A 33 2.84 9.24 13.58
C ILE A 33 1.90 8.35 14.39
N SER A 34 0.66 8.14 13.93
CA SER A 34 -0.32 7.27 14.56
C SER A 34 0.12 5.80 14.57
N THR A 35 0.71 5.30 13.47
CA THR A 35 1.28 3.94 13.42
C THR A 35 2.44 3.79 14.41
N ALA A 36 3.33 4.78 14.45
CA ALA A 36 4.44 4.79 15.40
C ALA A 36 3.94 4.80 16.86
N GLN A 37 2.88 5.57 17.16
CA GLN A 37 2.25 5.58 18.49
C GLN A 37 1.61 4.24 18.85
N LEU A 38 0.88 3.63 17.91
CA LEU A 38 0.24 2.32 18.10
C LEU A 38 1.27 1.23 18.40
N TRP A 39 2.40 1.21 17.67
CA TRP A 39 3.47 0.25 17.92
C TRP A 39 4.15 0.45 19.28
N MET A 40 4.23 1.70 19.75
CA MET A 40 4.71 2.00 21.10
C MET A 40 3.72 1.60 22.20
N GLU A 41 2.42 1.66 21.92
CA GLU A 41 1.35 1.34 22.86
C GLU A 41 1.15 -0.17 23.01
N ASN A 42 1.20 -0.90 21.90
CA ASN A 42 0.98 -2.35 21.87
C ASN A 42 2.25 -3.16 22.15
N GLY A 43 3.38 -2.49 22.38
CA GLY A 43 4.64 -3.13 22.78
C GLY A 43 5.50 -3.66 21.63
N ASN A 44 5.04 -3.53 20.38
CA ASN A 44 5.80 -3.90 19.17
C ASN A 44 7.09 -3.07 19.02
N LEU A 45 7.09 -1.84 19.52
CA LEU A 45 8.26 -0.98 19.63
C LEU A 45 8.47 -0.61 21.11
N PRO A 46 9.54 -1.13 21.76
CA PRO A 46 9.82 -0.84 23.15
C PRO A 46 9.88 0.66 23.43
N SER A 47 8.97 1.13 24.28
CA SER A 47 8.81 2.55 24.59
C SER A 47 8.57 2.76 26.09
N TRP A 48 8.90 3.95 26.58
CA TRP A 48 8.54 4.37 27.94
C TRP A 48 7.86 5.73 27.93
N LYS A 49 7.07 6.01 28.97
CA LYS A 49 6.45 7.32 29.17
C LYS A 49 7.40 8.23 29.96
N THR A 50 7.53 9.48 29.52
CA THR A 50 8.16 10.53 30.33
C THR A 50 7.21 10.99 31.44
N PRO A 51 7.70 11.72 32.46
CA PRO A 51 6.83 12.34 33.47
C PRO A 51 5.72 13.22 32.88
N GLY A 52 5.93 13.80 31.69
CA GLY A 52 4.92 14.57 30.94
C GLY A 52 3.95 13.72 30.09
N GLY A 53 3.93 12.40 30.27
CA GLY A 53 2.97 11.48 29.62
C GLY A 53 3.30 11.10 28.17
N HIS A 54 4.30 11.72 27.55
CA HIS A 54 4.70 11.40 26.18
C HIS A 54 5.56 10.14 26.10
N ARG A 55 5.32 9.29 25.10
CA ARG A 55 6.17 8.11 24.84
C ARG A 55 7.47 8.49 24.15
N ARG A 56 8.54 7.75 24.47
CA ARG A 56 9.88 7.85 23.90
C ARG A 56 10.40 6.47 23.56
N VAL A 57 11.25 6.42 22.53
CA VAL A 57 11.84 5.19 22.00
C VAL A 57 13.32 5.44 21.78
N GLN A 58 14.14 4.43 22.06
CA GLN A 58 15.56 4.43 21.73
C GLN A 58 15.79 4.21 20.23
N LEU A 59 16.68 4.97 19.60
CA LEU A 59 17.03 4.81 18.19
C LEU A 59 17.52 3.39 17.88
N SER A 60 18.28 2.76 18.78
CA SER A 60 18.72 1.36 18.62
C SER A 60 17.53 0.38 18.52
N SER A 61 16.45 0.61 19.26
CA SER A 61 15.23 -0.19 19.20
C SER A 61 14.48 0.00 17.88
N VAL A 62 14.45 1.22 17.35
CA VAL A 62 13.88 1.50 16.03
C VAL A 62 14.70 0.84 14.92
N ARG A 63 16.04 0.91 14.99
CA ARG A 63 16.94 0.26 14.03
C ARG A 63 16.84 -1.25 14.06
N ARG A 64 16.75 -1.86 15.26
CA ARG A 64 16.49 -3.31 15.40
C ARG A 64 15.15 -3.72 14.79
N LEU A 65 14.10 -2.92 14.99
CA LEU A 65 12.81 -3.17 14.36
C LEU A 65 12.92 -3.04 12.84
N GLN A 66 13.61 -2.03 12.32
CA GLN A 66 13.85 -1.85 10.89
C GLN A 66 14.61 -3.04 10.28
N GLN A 67 15.64 -3.55 10.97
CA GLN A 67 16.38 -4.74 10.55
C GLN A 67 15.51 -6.00 10.59
N ARG A 68 14.66 -6.17 11.60
CA ARG A 68 13.70 -7.29 11.68
C ARG A 68 12.67 -7.23 10.57
N LEU A 69 12.09 -6.05 10.30
CA LEU A 69 11.18 -5.85 9.17
C LEU A 69 11.87 -6.13 7.83
N ALA A 70 13.18 -5.88 7.72
CA ALA A 70 13.97 -6.22 6.54
C ALA A 70 14.34 -7.71 6.44
N HIS A 71 14.39 -8.47 7.54
CA HIS A 71 14.75 -9.90 7.57
C HIS A 71 13.52 -10.84 7.58
N ASP A 72 12.42 -10.45 8.23
CA ASP A 72 11.14 -11.19 8.21
C ASP A 72 10.38 -10.99 6.89
N ALA A 73 10.83 -10.06 6.04
CA ALA A 73 10.44 -9.92 4.63
C ALA A 73 11.09 -11.00 3.75
N GLY A 74 10.98 -12.28 4.14
CA GLY A 74 11.18 -13.39 3.20
C GLY A 74 10.31 -13.13 1.96
N GLU A 75 10.96 -13.06 0.79
CA GLU A 75 10.39 -12.49 -0.43
C GLU A 75 8.99 -13.03 -0.77
N PRO A 76 8.04 -12.12 -0.96
CA PRO A 76 7.45 -11.99 -2.28
C PRO A 76 7.82 -10.63 -2.86
N GLU A 77 8.30 -10.66 -4.09
CA GLU A 77 8.71 -9.52 -4.90
C GLU A 77 7.56 -8.50 -5.07
N VAL A 78 7.57 -7.45 -4.24
CA VAL A 78 6.81 -6.22 -4.48
C VAL A 78 7.80 -5.08 -4.41
N VAL A 79 8.36 -4.74 -5.57
CA VAL A 79 9.35 -3.66 -5.71
C VAL A 79 8.70 -2.34 -5.30
N PRO A 80 9.21 -1.62 -4.29
CA PRO A 80 8.76 -0.27 -3.99
C PRO A 80 9.28 0.67 -5.08
N LEU A 81 8.39 1.18 -5.93
CA LEU A 81 8.73 2.07 -7.06
C LEU A 81 8.76 3.56 -6.67
N SER A 82 8.97 3.86 -5.39
CA SER A 82 9.16 5.21 -4.88
C SER A 82 10.61 5.35 -4.40
N GLY A 83 11.48 5.83 -5.31
CA GLY A 83 12.89 6.13 -5.03
C GLY A 83 13.92 5.14 -5.59
N ALA A 84 13.49 3.96 -6.05
CA ALA A 84 14.33 3.05 -6.84
C ALA A 84 14.29 3.43 -8.33
N ALA A 85 15.35 3.09 -9.08
CA ALA A 85 15.32 3.19 -10.54
C ALA A 85 14.12 2.41 -11.09
N LEU A 86 13.24 3.09 -11.84
CA LEU A 86 12.08 2.45 -12.45
C LEU A 86 12.56 1.31 -13.35
N THR A 87 11.95 0.14 -13.21
CA THR A 87 12.21 -0.95 -14.15
C THR A 87 11.77 -0.50 -15.55
N PRO A 88 12.41 -0.99 -16.63
CA PRO A 88 11.98 -0.66 -17.99
C PRO A 88 10.49 -0.97 -18.24
N ALA A 89 9.98 -2.07 -17.66
CA ALA A 89 8.57 -2.44 -17.76
C ALA A 89 7.65 -1.41 -17.07
N GLU A 90 8.00 -0.95 -15.88
CA GLU A 90 7.22 0.08 -15.19
C GLU A 90 7.27 1.42 -15.94
N ALA A 91 8.44 1.80 -16.47
CA ALA A 91 8.57 3.02 -17.26
C ALA A 91 7.65 2.99 -18.50
N GLN A 92 7.56 1.86 -19.19
CA GLN A 92 6.63 1.68 -20.32
C GLN A 92 5.16 1.74 -19.88
N ARG A 93 4.81 1.12 -18.75
CA ARG A 93 3.45 1.17 -18.19
C ARG A 93 3.06 2.60 -17.81
N LEU A 94 3.96 3.36 -17.19
CA LEU A 94 3.74 4.77 -16.86
C LEU A 94 3.58 5.63 -18.12
N ALA A 95 4.41 5.40 -19.16
CA ALA A 95 4.21 6.04 -20.44
C ALA A 95 2.84 5.70 -21.07
N ALA A 96 2.33 4.48 -20.87
CA ALA A 96 0.98 4.10 -21.30
C ALA A 96 -0.12 4.81 -20.49
N VAL A 97 0.08 4.99 -19.18
CA VAL A 97 -0.81 5.79 -18.32
C VAL A 97 -0.89 7.24 -18.79
N ASP A 98 0.25 7.84 -19.14
CA ASP A 98 0.26 9.23 -19.63
C ASP A 98 -0.39 9.33 -21.03
N ARG A 99 -0.07 8.40 -21.94
CA ARG A 99 -0.67 8.35 -23.29
C ARG A 99 -2.18 8.10 -23.29
N SER A 100 -2.73 7.49 -22.24
CA SER A 100 -4.16 7.19 -22.20
C SER A 100 -5.03 8.44 -22.00
N GLY A 101 -4.45 9.57 -21.55
CA GLY A 101 -5.16 10.82 -21.31
C GLY A 101 -6.26 10.74 -20.25
N LEU A 102 -6.31 9.64 -19.49
CA LEU A 102 -7.37 9.36 -18.52
C LEU A 102 -7.24 10.27 -17.28
N ARG A 103 -6.05 10.78 -17.01
CA ARG A 103 -5.80 11.67 -15.87
C ARG A 103 -6.36 13.08 -16.12
N GLU A 104 -6.27 13.58 -17.34
CA GLU A 104 -6.56 14.97 -17.70
C GLU A 104 -8.05 15.17 -18.04
N ARG A 105 -8.76 14.10 -18.40
CA ARG A 105 -10.15 14.17 -18.83
C ARG A 105 -11.11 14.03 -17.64
N ALA A 106 -12.23 14.73 -17.69
CA ALA A 106 -13.35 14.54 -16.77
C ALA A 106 -14.13 13.24 -17.12
N ILE A 107 -13.46 12.09 -17.06
CA ILE A 107 -13.98 10.77 -17.47
C ILE A 107 -14.78 10.05 -16.40
N GLY A 108 -14.78 10.55 -15.16
CA GLY A 108 -15.50 9.94 -14.04
C GLY A 108 -16.94 9.56 -14.38
N PRO A 109 -17.76 10.45 -15.00
CA PRO A 109 -19.14 10.15 -15.37
C PRO A 109 -19.32 8.94 -16.30
N ILE A 110 -18.32 8.61 -17.14
CA ILE A 110 -18.38 7.42 -18.02
C ILE A 110 -18.22 6.13 -17.20
N PHE A 111 -17.46 6.20 -16.10
CA PHE A 111 -17.12 5.06 -15.27
C PHE A 111 -18.00 4.93 -14.01
N ASP A 112 -18.75 5.96 -13.63
CA ASP A 112 -19.66 5.96 -12.47
C ASP A 112 -20.70 4.83 -12.48
N PRO A 113 -21.34 4.47 -13.62
CA PRO A 113 -22.22 3.31 -13.66
C PRO A 113 -21.50 2.00 -13.32
N LEU A 114 -20.21 1.85 -13.70
CA LEU A 114 -19.46 0.63 -13.45
C LEU A 114 -19.09 0.48 -11.98
N THR A 115 -18.67 1.56 -11.32
CA THR A 115 -18.38 1.52 -9.87
C THR A 115 -19.65 1.33 -9.05
N TRP A 116 -20.76 1.96 -9.44
CA TRP A 116 -22.06 1.73 -8.82
C TRP A 116 -22.54 0.28 -8.97
N LEU A 117 -22.45 -0.30 -10.17
CA LEU A 117 -22.79 -1.71 -10.41
C LEU A 117 -21.86 -2.66 -9.64
N ALA A 118 -20.56 -2.37 -9.58
CA ALA A 118 -19.60 -3.19 -8.85
C ALA A 118 -19.94 -3.23 -7.35
N ALA A 119 -20.20 -2.07 -6.72
CA ALA A 119 -20.63 -1.98 -5.32
C ALA A 119 -21.94 -2.74 -5.10
N THR A 120 -22.93 -2.52 -5.98
CA THR A 120 -24.27 -3.11 -5.86
C THR A 120 -24.25 -4.63 -5.98
N VAL A 121 -23.63 -5.17 -7.03
CA VAL A 121 -23.62 -6.61 -7.31
C VAL A 121 -22.77 -7.37 -6.28
N THR A 122 -21.64 -6.79 -5.87
CA THR A 122 -20.78 -7.42 -4.87
C THR A 122 -21.26 -7.17 -3.44
N THR A 123 -22.25 -6.29 -3.25
CA THR A 123 -22.74 -5.76 -1.97
C THR A 123 -21.64 -5.15 -1.12
N ALA A 124 -20.56 -4.67 -1.73
CA ALA A 124 -19.43 -4.04 -1.03
C ALA A 124 -19.72 -2.54 -0.85
N PRO A 125 -19.39 -1.94 0.31
CA PRO A 125 -19.70 -0.55 0.58
C PRO A 125 -18.89 0.42 -0.30
N ILE A 126 -17.70 -0.01 -0.77
CA ILE A 126 -16.79 0.83 -1.54
C ILE A 126 -16.48 0.14 -2.87
N ALA A 127 -16.50 0.91 -3.96
CA ALA A 127 -16.02 0.49 -5.27
C ALA A 127 -15.27 1.63 -5.94
N LEU A 128 -14.13 1.32 -6.56
CA LEU A 128 -13.23 2.32 -7.16
C LEU A 128 -12.84 1.87 -8.56
N LEU A 129 -12.80 2.82 -9.49
CA LEU A 129 -12.07 2.70 -10.74
C LEU A 129 -10.85 3.62 -10.65
N THR A 130 -9.66 3.04 -10.79
CA THR A 130 -8.40 3.69 -10.38
C THR A 130 -7.38 3.73 -11.50
N LEU A 131 -6.49 4.71 -11.44
CA LEU A 131 -5.32 4.86 -12.30
C LEU A 131 -4.08 4.92 -11.42
N LEU A 132 -3.07 4.10 -11.70
CA LEU A 132 -1.81 4.08 -10.96
C LEU A 132 -0.73 4.87 -11.69
N THR A 133 -0.40 6.05 -11.15
CA THR A 133 0.71 6.89 -11.61
C THR A 133 2.00 6.48 -10.91
N GLN A 134 3.10 7.21 -11.12
CA GLN A 134 4.36 6.87 -10.45
C GLN A 134 4.26 6.93 -8.93
N SER A 135 3.55 7.93 -8.38
CA SER A 135 3.53 8.21 -6.94
C SER A 135 2.14 8.18 -6.32
N GLN A 136 1.07 8.10 -7.11
CA GLN A 136 -0.30 8.19 -6.63
C GLN A 136 -1.20 7.12 -7.27
N GLN A 137 -2.21 6.72 -6.52
CA GLN A 137 -3.42 6.10 -7.05
C GLN A 137 -4.49 7.19 -7.18
N LEU A 138 -4.92 7.48 -8.41
CA LEU A 138 -6.00 8.42 -8.69
C LEU A 138 -7.31 7.66 -8.81
N PHE A 139 -8.39 8.17 -8.23
CA PHE A 139 -9.71 7.55 -8.32
C PHE A 139 -10.48 8.27 -9.44
N LEU A 140 -10.60 7.61 -10.59
CA LEU A 140 -11.31 8.14 -11.75
C LEU A 140 -12.82 8.10 -11.52
N SER A 141 -13.30 7.06 -10.85
CA SER A 141 -14.68 6.94 -10.34
C SER A 141 -14.67 6.24 -8.99
N ARG A 142 -15.61 6.58 -8.12
CA ARG A 142 -15.66 6.09 -6.73
C ARG A 142 -17.07 6.02 -6.16
N GLN A 143 -17.32 5.02 -5.33
CA GLN A 143 -18.52 4.86 -4.51
C GLN A 143 -18.12 4.62 -3.05
N GLY A 144 -18.90 5.14 -2.11
CA GLY A 144 -18.75 4.85 -0.68
C GLY A 144 -17.52 5.46 0.01
N VAL A 145 -16.75 6.31 -0.65
CA VAL A 145 -15.57 6.98 -0.07
C VAL A 145 -15.48 8.43 -0.54
N ALA A 146 -15.04 9.33 0.35
CA ALA A 146 -14.85 10.76 0.03
C ALA A 146 -13.47 11.06 -0.59
N LEU A 147 -12.48 10.21 -0.35
CA LEU A 147 -11.12 10.33 -0.90
C LEU A 147 -11.16 10.34 -2.43
N THR A 148 -10.29 11.13 -3.04
CA THR A 148 -10.11 11.21 -4.50
C THR A 148 -8.86 10.47 -4.99
N GLY A 149 -8.04 9.96 -4.07
CA GLY A 149 -6.82 9.25 -4.36
C GLY A 149 -6.05 8.87 -3.09
N THR A 150 -4.97 8.12 -3.26
CA THR A 150 -4.03 7.75 -2.19
C THR A 150 -2.58 7.83 -2.69
N PRO A 151 -1.58 7.90 -1.81
CA PRO A 151 -0.21 7.55 -2.19
C PRO A 151 -0.18 6.16 -2.82
N ARG A 152 0.65 5.97 -3.86
CA ARG A 152 0.76 4.67 -4.54
C ARG A 152 1.27 3.58 -3.61
N ASP A 153 2.15 3.90 -2.66
CA ASP A 153 2.69 2.90 -1.74
C ASP A 153 1.63 2.30 -0.80
N TRP A 154 0.46 2.95 -0.67
CA TRP A 154 -0.67 2.43 0.12
C TRP A 154 -1.64 1.60 -0.73
N ALA A 155 -1.49 1.64 -2.07
CA ALA A 155 -2.43 1.05 -3.02
C ALA A 155 -2.37 -0.48 -3.03
N PHE A 156 -3.49 -1.11 -2.69
CA PHE A 156 -3.73 -2.53 -2.96
C PHE A 156 -3.65 -2.83 -4.46
N CYS A 157 -4.00 -1.85 -5.30
CA CYS A 157 -4.01 -1.97 -6.74
C CYS A 157 -2.64 -2.28 -7.35
N ASN A 158 -1.52 -2.02 -6.64
CA ASN A 158 -0.19 -2.45 -7.07
C ASN A 158 -0.13 -3.98 -7.28
N TYR A 159 -0.80 -4.73 -6.41
CA TYR A 159 -0.87 -6.19 -6.51
C TYR A 159 -1.80 -6.62 -7.63
N THR A 160 -2.90 -5.90 -7.84
CA THR A 160 -3.85 -6.17 -8.94
C THR A 160 -3.20 -5.97 -10.31
N ILE A 161 -2.43 -4.90 -10.52
CA ILE A 161 -1.73 -4.68 -11.79
C ILE A 161 -0.55 -5.65 -12.01
N ALA A 162 -0.15 -6.40 -10.99
CA ALA A 162 0.80 -7.50 -11.17
C ALA A 162 0.11 -8.79 -11.67
N GLN A 163 -1.23 -8.89 -11.57
CA GLN A 163 -2.00 -10.06 -12.01
C GLN A 163 -2.60 -9.86 -13.41
N ASP A 164 -2.91 -10.95 -14.10
CA ASP A 164 -3.67 -10.93 -15.36
C ASP A 164 -5.18 -11.08 -15.16
N ASP A 165 -5.61 -11.51 -13.97
CA ASP A 165 -7.01 -11.71 -13.60
C ASP A 165 -7.29 -11.13 -12.20
N LEU A 166 -8.51 -11.35 -11.70
CA LEU A 166 -9.00 -10.98 -10.37
C LEU A 166 -7.99 -11.32 -9.26
N PHE A 167 -7.56 -10.28 -8.56
CA PHE A 167 -6.83 -10.37 -7.31
C PHE A 167 -7.80 -10.18 -6.14
N PHE A 168 -7.69 -11.00 -5.08
CA PHE A 168 -8.54 -10.86 -3.90
C PHE A 168 -7.78 -11.11 -2.60
N VAL A 169 -8.21 -10.41 -1.54
CA VAL A 169 -7.75 -10.52 -0.16
C VAL A 169 -8.98 -10.61 0.71
N THR A 170 -9.15 -11.74 1.39
CA THR A 170 -10.37 -12.03 2.15
C THR A 170 -10.38 -11.39 3.53
N ASP A 171 -9.20 -11.28 4.12
CA ASP A 171 -8.93 -10.55 5.35
C ASP A 171 -7.52 -9.96 5.29
N THR A 172 -7.39 -8.64 5.32
CA THR A 172 -6.10 -7.95 5.25
C THR A 172 -5.26 -8.09 6.50
N LEU A 173 -5.86 -8.37 7.67
CA LEU A 173 -5.09 -8.58 8.91
C LEU A 173 -4.37 -9.92 8.91
N ASP A 174 -4.95 -10.92 8.26
CA ASP A 174 -4.32 -12.23 8.11
C ASP A 174 -3.25 -12.22 7.02
N ASP A 175 -3.33 -11.29 6.06
CA ASP A 175 -2.41 -11.21 4.93
C ASP A 175 -1.13 -10.42 5.29
N PRO A 176 0.06 -11.04 5.30
CA PRO A 176 1.33 -10.38 5.62
C PRO A 176 1.65 -9.18 4.72
N ARG A 177 1.11 -9.15 3.49
CA ARG A 177 1.34 -8.08 2.52
C ARG A 177 0.61 -6.78 2.89
N PHE A 178 -0.45 -6.89 3.69
CA PHE A 178 -1.39 -5.78 3.94
C PHE A 178 -1.61 -5.47 5.42
N ARG A 179 -1.30 -6.38 6.35
CA ARG A 179 -1.61 -6.19 7.78
C ARG A 179 -1.06 -4.91 8.39
N ASP A 180 0.08 -4.42 7.89
CA ASP A 180 0.73 -3.19 8.35
C ASP A 180 0.43 -1.97 7.44
N ASN A 181 -0.39 -2.14 6.39
CA ASN A 181 -0.75 -1.06 5.48
C ASN A 181 -1.52 0.05 6.22
N PRO A 182 -1.23 1.34 5.98
CA PRO A 182 -1.93 2.45 6.65
C PRO A 182 -3.45 2.47 6.48
N LEU A 183 -3.98 1.93 5.38
CA LEU A 183 -5.42 1.83 5.14
C LEU A 183 -6.07 0.65 5.87
N VAL A 184 -5.28 -0.26 6.45
CA VAL A 184 -5.71 -1.41 7.24
C VAL A 184 -5.60 -1.09 8.74
N THR A 185 -4.45 -0.63 9.18
CA THR A 185 -4.18 -0.29 10.58
C THR A 185 -4.85 1.03 11.00
N GLY A 186 -4.99 1.97 10.07
CA GLY A 186 -5.71 3.23 10.24
C GLY A 186 -6.99 3.27 9.42
N ALA A 187 -7.75 4.36 9.56
CA ALA A 187 -8.96 4.57 8.79
C ALA A 187 -8.67 4.44 7.26
N PRO A 188 -9.52 3.74 6.50
CA PRO A 188 -10.86 3.28 6.89
C PRO A 188 -10.91 1.88 7.53
N HIS A 189 -9.78 1.27 7.89
CA HIS A 189 -9.69 -0.09 8.42
C HIS A 189 -10.15 -1.15 7.40
N ILE A 190 -9.58 -1.10 6.19
CA ILE A 190 -9.87 -2.06 5.12
C ILE A 190 -9.60 -3.47 5.62
N ARG A 191 -10.57 -4.37 5.45
CA ARG A 191 -10.48 -5.81 5.75
C ARG A 191 -10.60 -6.68 4.52
N PHE A 192 -11.30 -6.23 3.49
CA PHE A 192 -11.46 -6.99 2.26
C PHE A 192 -11.12 -6.13 1.04
N TYR A 193 -10.49 -6.77 0.05
CA TYR A 193 -10.20 -6.18 -1.25
C TYR A 193 -10.43 -7.21 -2.35
N ALA A 194 -11.06 -6.81 -3.45
CA ALA A 194 -11.01 -7.56 -4.71
C ALA A 194 -10.92 -6.61 -5.89
N GLY A 195 -10.03 -6.89 -6.84
CA GLY A 195 -9.76 -5.99 -7.97
C GLY A 195 -9.41 -6.73 -9.24
N VAL A 196 -9.81 -6.16 -10.38
CA VAL A 196 -9.46 -6.62 -11.72
C VAL A 196 -8.61 -5.57 -12.43
N PRO A 197 -7.55 -5.97 -13.14
CA PRO A 197 -6.67 -5.03 -13.83
C PRO A 197 -7.39 -4.36 -15.01
N LEU A 198 -7.12 -3.07 -15.22
CA LEU A 198 -7.59 -2.32 -16.37
C LEU A 198 -6.49 -2.26 -17.43
N ILE A 199 -6.72 -2.92 -18.55
CA ILE A 199 -5.73 -3.19 -19.58
C ILE A 199 -6.08 -2.39 -20.83
N ASP A 200 -5.12 -1.62 -21.33
CA ASP A 200 -5.28 -0.84 -22.55
C ASP A 200 -5.21 -1.72 -23.83
N ALA A 201 -5.11 -1.08 -24.99
CA ALA A 201 -5.03 -1.78 -26.28
C ALA A 201 -3.65 -2.43 -26.52
N ASP A 202 -2.60 -1.91 -25.89
CA ASP A 202 -1.22 -2.41 -26.05
C ASP A 202 -0.86 -3.45 -24.97
N GLY A 203 -1.79 -3.77 -24.07
CA GLY A 203 -1.59 -4.74 -22.98
C GLY A 203 -1.06 -4.14 -21.68
N PHE A 204 -0.92 -2.81 -21.57
CA PHE A 204 -0.46 -2.16 -20.35
C PHE A 204 -1.57 -2.06 -19.31
N LYS A 205 -1.24 -2.42 -18.06
CA LYS A 205 -2.14 -2.36 -16.91
C LYS A 205 -2.10 -0.97 -16.29
N LEU A 206 -3.14 -0.18 -16.55
CA LEU A 206 -3.17 1.23 -16.16
C LEU A 206 -3.60 1.43 -14.70
N GLY A 207 -4.42 0.53 -14.17
CA GLY A 207 -4.95 0.56 -12.80
C GLY A 207 -5.93 -0.59 -12.58
N SER A 208 -6.96 -0.38 -11.76
CA SER A 208 -7.95 -1.43 -11.47
C SER A 208 -9.36 -0.91 -11.26
N LEU A 209 -10.36 -1.75 -11.59
CA LEU A 209 -11.69 -1.70 -10.98
C LEU A 209 -11.67 -2.61 -9.76
N CYS A 210 -11.96 -2.07 -8.57
CA CYS A 210 -11.92 -2.85 -7.34
C CYS A 210 -13.07 -2.52 -6.39
N VAL A 211 -13.36 -3.45 -5.49
CA VAL A 211 -14.34 -3.34 -4.41
C VAL A 211 -13.63 -3.59 -3.07
N ILE A 212 -14.07 -2.86 -2.04
CA ILE A 212 -13.41 -2.79 -0.74
C ILE A 212 -14.47 -2.86 0.36
N ASP A 213 -14.12 -3.52 1.47
CA ASP A 213 -14.96 -3.57 2.68
C ASP A 213 -14.10 -3.43 3.95
N THR A 214 -14.72 -2.94 5.02
CA THR A 214 -14.17 -2.87 6.38
C THR A 214 -14.46 -4.14 7.18
N GLU A 215 -15.16 -5.11 6.59
CA GLU A 215 -15.37 -6.45 7.14
C GLU A 215 -14.71 -7.53 6.26
N PRO A 216 -14.18 -8.62 6.85
CA PRO A 216 -13.69 -9.77 6.09
C PRO A 216 -14.78 -10.38 5.22
N ARG A 217 -14.43 -10.80 4.00
CA ARG A 217 -15.42 -11.27 3.02
C ARG A 217 -14.80 -12.22 2.00
N ARG A 218 -15.66 -13.04 1.38
CA ARG A 218 -15.39 -13.74 0.11
C ARG A 218 -16.47 -13.41 -0.90
N LEU A 219 -16.08 -13.15 -2.14
CA LEU A 219 -17.04 -13.04 -3.24
C LEU A 219 -17.57 -14.42 -3.61
N THR A 220 -18.85 -14.51 -3.93
CA THR A 220 -19.39 -15.69 -4.61
C THR A 220 -18.83 -15.81 -6.03
N GLY A 221 -18.92 -16.98 -6.65
CA GLY A 221 -18.50 -17.16 -8.05
C GLY A 221 -19.23 -16.21 -9.02
N GLN A 222 -20.51 -15.91 -8.75
CA GLN A 222 -21.29 -14.97 -9.55
C GLN A 222 -20.81 -13.53 -9.38
N GLN A 223 -20.52 -13.11 -8.14
CA GLN A 223 -19.98 -11.77 -7.85
C GLN A 223 -18.59 -11.57 -8.46
N ALA A 224 -17.72 -12.57 -8.33
CA ALA A 224 -16.39 -12.56 -8.94
C ALA A 224 -16.47 -12.48 -10.47
N ARG A 225 -17.38 -13.26 -11.09
CA ARG A 225 -17.64 -13.17 -12.54
C ARG A 225 -18.15 -11.78 -12.92
N ALA A 226 -19.14 -11.24 -12.21
CA ALA A 226 -19.67 -9.92 -12.51
C ALA A 226 -18.60 -8.83 -12.43
N LEU A 227 -17.73 -8.86 -11.43
CA LEU A 227 -16.64 -7.90 -11.31
C LEU A 227 -15.66 -7.98 -12.50
N ARG A 228 -15.35 -9.19 -12.99
CA ARG A 228 -14.56 -9.38 -14.22
C ARG A 228 -15.24 -8.81 -15.45
N GLU A 229 -16.53 -9.06 -15.64
CA GLU A 229 -17.28 -8.54 -16.78
C GLU A 229 -17.31 -7.00 -16.78
N LEU A 230 -17.52 -6.38 -15.61
CA LEU A 230 -17.46 -4.94 -15.43
C LEU A 230 -16.05 -4.39 -15.73
N GLY A 231 -15.00 -5.07 -15.28
CA GLY A 231 -13.62 -4.74 -15.65
C GLY A 231 -13.39 -4.83 -17.16
N GLY A 232 -13.92 -5.87 -17.81
CA GLY A 232 -13.87 -6.04 -19.26
C GLY A 232 -14.58 -4.91 -20.02
N ILE A 233 -15.72 -4.42 -19.52
CA ILE A 233 -16.39 -3.22 -20.06
C ILE A 233 -15.49 -2.00 -19.90
N ALA A 234 -14.94 -1.76 -18.71
CA ALA A 234 -14.04 -0.65 -18.46
C ALA A 234 -12.82 -0.66 -19.41
N CYS A 235 -12.20 -1.83 -19.63
CA CYS A 235 -11.11 -1.98 -20.59
C CYS A 235 -11.53 -1.61 -22.02
N ARG A 236 -12.74 -2.01 -22.46
CA ARG A 236 -13.25 -1.63 -23.79
C ARG A 236 -13.45 -0.12 -23.92
N GLU A 237 -13.98 0.52 -22.88
CA GLU A 237 -14.14 1.98 -22.85
C GLU A 237 -12.78 2.70 -22.89
N ILE A 238 -11.79 2.24 -22.13
CA ILE A 238 -10.43 2.79 -22.16
C ILE A 238 -9.83 2.71 -23.57
N ARG A 239 -10.03 1.60 -24.28
CA ARG A 239 -9.52 1.42 -25.65
C ARG A 239 -10.16 2.36 -26.66
N GLN A 240 -11.43 2.71 -26.47
CA GLN A 240 -12.16 3.63 -27.36
C GLN A 240 -11.78 5.10 -27.13
N GLN A 241 -11.12 5.42 -26.02
CA GLN A 241 -10.77 6.78 -25.64
C GLN A 241 -9.41 7.26 -26.16
N ARG A 242 -8.70 6.45 -26.95
CA ARG A 242 -7.44 6.81 -27.64
C ARG A 242 -7.66 7.68 -28.87
#